data_AF-A0A7C2WA72-F1
#
_entry.id   AF-A0A7C2WA72-F1
#
_cell.length_a   1.000
_cell.length_b   1.000
_cell.length_c   1.000
_cell.angle_alpha   90.00
_cell.angle_beta   90.00
_cell.angle_gamma   90.00
#
_symmetry.space_group_name_H-M   'P 1'
#
loop_
_entity.id
_entity.type
_entity.pdbx_description
1 polymer ?
#
loop_
_entity_poly.entity_id
_entity_poly.type
_entity_poly.pdbx_seq_one_letter_code
_entity_poly.pdbx_strand_id
1 'polypeptide(L)' 'MIRNVSLFFIAAVILTACSGEGPADLMDKARSLEEDGKTDEALTLYETVFKQHEAAAEAPEALFRSAHL' A
#
# COMPACT_ATOMS: atom_id res chain seq x y z
N MET A 1 -4.93 -38.74 33.26
CA MET A 1 -3.77 -38.85 32.35
C MET A 1 -4.28 -39.18 30.95
N ILE A 2 -3.73 -38.49 29.94
CA ILE A 2 -3.90 -38.63 28.46
C ILE A 2 -5.26 -38.11 27.94
N ARG A 3 -5.40 -36.92 27.31
CA ARG A 3 -4.68 -36.21 26.22
C ARG A 3 -5.24 -36.62 24.84
N ASN A 4 -5.89 -35.66 24.15
CA ASN A 4 -5.99 -35.48 22.68
C ASN A 4 -7.38 -34.93 22.29
N VAL A 5 -7.48 -33.63 21.99
CA VAL A 5 -7.38 -33.07 20.62
C VAL A 5 -8.67 -33.31 19.83
N SER A 6 -9.46 -32.25 19.65
CA SER A 6 -10.01 -31.85 18.33
C SER A 6 -11.02 -30.72 18.48
N LEU A 7 -11.05 -29.87 17.46
CA LEU A 7 -12.05 -28.84 17.14
C LEU A 7 -11.79 -27.41 17.63
N PHE A 8 -10.52 -27.00 17.69
CA PHE A 8 -10.12 -25.58 17.60
C PHE A 8 -9.49 -25.24 16.24
N PHE A 9 -9.99 -25.79 15.15
CA PHE A 9 -9.58 -25.45 13.78
C PHE A 9 -10.82 -25.80 12.94
N ILE A 10 -11.50 -24.88 12.27
CA ILE A 10 -11.06 -24.25 11.02
C ILE A 10 -11.81 -22.90 10.92
N ALA A 11 -11.19 -21.84 11.41
CA ALA A 11 -11.48 -20.48 10.95
C ALA A 11 -10.55 -20.25 9.74
N ALA A 12 -10.97 -20.72 8.58
CA ALA A 12 -10.26 -20.54 7.32
C ALA A 12 -11.33 -20.38 6.24
N VAL A 13 -11.31 -19.42 5.34
CA VAL A 13 -10.31 -18.42 4.99
C VAL A 13 -11.17 -17.38 4.26
N ILE A 14 -11.32 -16.17 4.81
CA ILE A 14 -11.82 -15.06 4.02
C ILE A 14 -10.58 -14.51 3.34
N LEU A 15 -10.17 -15.15 2.23
CA LEU A 15 -9.18 -14.57 1.32
C LEU A 15 -9.92 -13.49 0.52
N THR A 16 -10.22 -12.37 1.18
CA THR A 16 -10.54 -11.15 0.44
C THR A 16 -9.26 -10.77 -0.27
N ALA A 17 -9.16 -11.13 -1.55
CA ALA A 17 -8.19 -10.55 -2.46
C ALA A 17 -8.51 -9.06 -2.53
N CYS A 18 -7.98 -8.28 -1.59
CA CYS A 18 -7.83 -6.86 -1.79
C CYS A 18 -6.88 -6.72 -2.98
N SER A 19 -7.44 -6.55 -4.19
CA SER A 19 -6.74 -5.88 -5.29
C SER A 19 -6.57 -4.41 -4.88
N GLY A 20 -5.82 -4.17 -3.81
CA GLY A 20 -5.34 -2.85 -3.48
C GLY A 20 -4.23 -2.54 -4.46
N GLU A 21 -4.32 -1.38 -5.13
CA GLU A 21 -3.19 -0.78 -5.84
C GLU A 21 -1.97 -0.87 -4.90
N GLY A 22 -0.92 -1.57 -5.35
CA GLY A 22 0.31 -1.69 -4.56
C GLY A 22 1.05 -0.35 -4.50
N PRO A 23 2.06 -0.22 -3.63
CA PRO A 23 2.88 0.99 -3.57
C PRO A 23 3.50 1.35 -4.94
N ALA A 24 3.87 0.35 -5.74
CA ALA A 24 4.35 0.53 -7.10
C ALA A 24 3.29 1.13 -8.05
N ASP A 25 2.07 0.57 -8.04
CA ASP A 25 0.96 1.07 -8.88
C ASP A 25 0.58 2.52 -8.50
N LEU A 26 0.55 2.80 -7.19
CA LEU A 26 0.29 4.14 -6.67
C LEU A 26 1.39 5.14 -7.07
N MET A 27 2.66 4.72 -7.06
CA MET A 27 3.78 5.56 -7.53
C MET A 27 3.70 5.85 -9.03
N ASP A 28 3.44 4.82 -9.85
CA ASP A 28 3.37 5.00 -11.30
C ASP A 28 2.23 5.96 -11.67
N LYS A 29 1.09 5.85 -10.98
CA LYS A 29 -0.03 6.78 -11.10
C LYS A 29 0.31 8.19 -10.62
N ALA A 30 1.01 8.32 -9.50
CA ALA A 30 1.44 9.61 -8.98
C ALA A 30 2.36 10.34 -9.97
N ARG A 31 3.33 9.63 -10.57
CA ARG A 31 4.22 10.19 -11.60
C ARG A 31 3.44 10.63 -12.84
N SER A 32 2.49 9.83 -13.31
CA SER A 32 1.64 10.22 -14.45
C SER A 32 0.84 11.50 -14.16
N LEU A 33 0.30 11.64 -12.95
CA LEU A 33 -0.44 12.85 -12.56
C LEU A 33 0.47 14.07 -12.43
N GLU A 34 1.69 13.88 -11.91
CA GLU A 34 2.73 14.91 -11.86
C GLU A 34 3.09 15.40 -13.27
N GLU A 35 3.31 14.48 -14.21
CA GLU A 35 3.59 14.78 -15.62
C GLU A 35 2.42 15.50 -16.32
N ASP A 36 1.19 15.15 -15.96
CA ASP A 36 -0.03 15.81 -16.44
C ASP A 36 -0.29 17.19 -15.80
N GLY A 37 0.58 17.63 -14.87
CA GLY A 37 0.44 18.90 -14.15
C GLY A 37 -0.63 18.90 -13.05
N LYS A 38 -1.14 17.72 -12.67
CA LYS A 38 -2.14 17.52 -11.62
C LYS A 38 -1.45 17.33 -10.27
N THR A 39 -0.68 18.34 -9.87
CA THR A 39 0.22 18.29 -8.70
C THR A 39 -0.49 17.90 -7.40
N ASP A 40 -1.70 18.42 -7.14
CA ASP A 40 -2.45 18.10 -5.91
C ASP A 40 -2.85 16.61 -5.83
N GLU A 41 -3.25 16.02 -6.96
CA GLU A 41 -3.60 14.60 -7.04
C GLU A 41 -2.35 13.72 -6.88
N ALA A 42 -1.23 14.12 -7.51
CA ALA A 42 0.05 13.44 -7.38
C ALA A 42 0.57 13.46 -5.94
N LEU A 43 0.50 14.63 -5.28
CA LEU A 43 0.90 14.80 -3.88
C LEU A 43 0.12 13.87 -2.96
N THR A 44 -1.19 13.79 -3.16
CA THR A 44 -2.07 12.91 -2.37
C THR A 44 -1.64 11.44 -2.49
N LEU A 45 -1.27 10.99 -3.70
CA LEU A 45 -0.81 9.61 -3.91
C LEU A 45 0.57 9.36 -3.32
N TYR A 46 1.52 10.28 -3.45
CA TYR A 46 2.83 10.16 -2.83
C TYR A 46 2.74 10.07 -1.30
N GLU A 47 1.91 10.91 -0.68
CA GLU A 47 1.64 10.81 0.76
C GLU A 47 1.01 9.47 1.14
N THR A 48 0.10 8.96 0.29
CA THR A 48 -0.55 7.67 0.52
C THR A 48 0.47 6.53 0.49
N VAL A 49 1.38 6.52 -0.48
CA VAL A 49 2.47 5.53 -0.57
C VAL A 49 3.31 5.56 0.69
N PHE A 50 3.75 6.74 1.13
CA PHE A 50 4.55 6.84 2.34
C PHE A 50 3.76 6.41 3.59
N LYS A 51 2.55 6.92 3.81
CA LYS A 51 1.76 6.66 5.03
C LYS A 51 1.25 5.22 5.16
N GLN A 52 0.92 4.57 4.04
CA GLN A 52 0.33 3.22 4.05
C GLN A 52 1.37 2.13 3.79
N HIS A 53 2.51 2.48 3.18
CA HIS A 53 3.53 1.53 2.78
C HIS A 53 4.93 1.99 3.21
N GLU A 54 5.09 2.47 4.45
CA GLU A 54 6.36 3.01 5.00
C GLU A 54 7.59 2.10 4.78
N ALA A 55 7.40 0.77 4.76
CA ALA A 55 8.46 -0.21 4.56
C ALA A 55 8.70 -0.61 3.09
N ALA A 56 7.91 -0.10 2.15
CA ALA A 56 8.06 -0.39 0.72
C ALA A 56 9.26 0.35 0.13
N ALA A 57 9.83 -0.21 -0.95
CA ALA A 57 11.00 0.37 -1.61
C ALA A 57 10.72 1.77 -2.18
N GLU A 58 9.46 2.03 -2.50
CA GLU A 58 8.93 3.27 -3.05
C GLU A 58 8.76 4.39 -2.01
N ALA A 59 8.60 4.05 -0.73
CA ALA A 59 8.25 5.01 0.32
C ALA A 59 9.25 6.17 0.49
N PRO A 60 10.58 5.95 0.41
CA PRO A 60 11.54 7.05 0.45
C PRO A 60 11.42 8.02 -0.74
N GLU A 61 11.17 7.51 -1.95
CA GLU A 61 10.96 8.35 -3.13
C GLU A 61 9.65 9.13 -3.00
N ALA A 62 8.58 8.46 -2.57
CA ALA A 62 7.28 9.08 -2.35
C ALA A 62 7.35 10.22 -1.34
N LEU A 63 8.01 10.01 -0.20
CA LEU A 63 8.22 11.05 0.80
C LEU A 63 8.99 12.23 0.22
N PHE A 64 10.09 11.97 -0.49
CA PHE A 64 10.90 13.00 -1.12
C PHE A 64 10.07 13.86 -2.10
N ARG A 65 9.30 13.22 -2.98
CA ARG A 65 8.47 13.92 -3.97
C ARG A 65 7.34 14.71 -3.30
N SER A 66 6.71 14.16 -2.27
CA SER A 66 5.64 14.86 -1.54
C SER A 66 6.10 16.15 -0.86
N ALA A 67 7.37 16.23 -0.49
CA ALA A 67 7.94 17.45 0.12
C ALA A 67 8.47 18.46 -0.91
N HIS A 68 8.64 18.04 -2.18
CA HIS A 68 9.25 18.84 -3.23
C HIS A 68 8.24 19.55 -4.13
N LEU A 69 7.12 18.89 -4.41
CA LEU A 69 6.02 19.38 -5.25
C LEU A 69 5.20 20.46 -4.54
#